data_AF-A0A0H5R4I7-F1
#
_entry.id   AF-A0A0H5R4I7-F1
#
_cell.length_a   1.000
_cell.length_b   1.000
_cell.length_c   1.000
_cell.angle_alpha   90.00
_cell.angle_beta   90.00
_cell.angle_gamma   90.00
#
_symmetry.space_group_name_H-M   'P 1'
#
loop_
_entity.id
_entity.type
_entity.pdbx_description
1 polymer ?
#
loop_
_entity_poly.entity_id
_entity_poly.type
_entity_poly.pdbx_seq_one_letter_code
_entity_poly.pdbx_strand_id
1 'polypeptide(L)'
;FLLSLLPITYSVSLHDFDKDTSHDGAPTASVPDKSRLTDKWSFHRLHDFFGQYHCIIVKVGIPMESDEMVDRIGKKLYEKGKEVCKKVVEIANVVNGTRRLGSPGTEVPIKKFMLMVGRKTNLNDAWIVYVMASLFSHQTTISLPKVWWCNLGGSSGSNQ
;
A
#
# COMPACT_ATOMS: atom_id res chain seq x y z
N PHE A 1 13.46 -8.24 38.52
CA PHE A 1 12.48 -7.33 37.89
C PHE A 1 12.32 -7.73 36.43
N LEU A 2 11.25 -8.45 36.11
CA LEU A 2 10.89 -8.83 34.74
C LEU A 2 9.87 -7.80 34.24
N LEU A 3 10.31 -6.89 33.36
CA LEU A 3 9.42 -5.97 32.67
C LEU A 3 8.84 -6.67 31.44
N SER A 4 7.64 -7.20 31.61
CA SER A 4 6.81 -7.73 30.53
C SER A 4 6.42 -6.59 29.59
N LEU A 5 6.97 -6.60 28.37
CA LEU A 5 6.50 -5.74 27.27
C LEU A 5 5.21 -6.33 26.71
N LEU A 6 4.09 -5.69 27.02
CA LEU A 6 2.80 -5.98 26.39
C LEU A 6 2.86 -5.56 24.90
N PRO A 7 2.35 -6.37 23.96
CA PRO A 7 2.17 -5.93 22.60
C PRO A 7 1.03 -4.91 22.55
N ILE A 8 1.33 -3.70 22.07
CA ILE A 8 0.31 -2.73 21.68
C ILE A 8 -0.35 -3.26 20.40
N THR A 9 -1.43 -4.02 20.56
CA THR A 9 -2.30 -4.38 19.45
C THR A 9 -3.00 -3.11 18.98
N TYR A 10 -2.56 -2.56 17.84
CA TYR A 10 -3.38 -1.61 17.10
C TYR A 10 -4.60 -2.38 16.56
N SER A 11 -5.64 -2.44 17.37
CA SER A 11 -6.97 -2.82 16.93
C SER A 11 -7.51 -1.65 16.11
N VAL A 12 -7.22 -1.66 14.81
CA VAL A 12 -8.02 -0.88 13.86
C VAL A 12 -9.39 -1.51 13.88
N SER A 13 -10.30 -0.89 14.64
CA SER A 13 -11.69 -1.32 14.73
C SER A 13 -12.28 -1.30 13.32
N LEU A 14 -12.57 -2.48 12.79
CA LEU A 14 -13.14 -2.70 11.45
C LEU A 14 -14.66 -2.44 11.46
N HIS A 15 -15.14 -1.60 12.39
CA HIS A 15 -16.55 -1.53 12.77
C HIS A 15 -17.24 -0.19 12.52
N ASP A 16 -16.62 0.72 11.77
CA ASP A 16 -17.28 1.93 11.24
C ASP A 16 -17.53 1.83 9.72
N PHE A 17 -17.78 0.61 9.22
CA PHE A 17 -18.33 0.40 7.87
C PHE A 17 -19.85 0.25 7.92
N ASP A 18 -20.52 0.98 8.82
CA ASP A 18 -21.97 1.09 8.77
C ASP A 18 -22.36 1.84 7.50
N LYS A 19 -22.97 1.06 6.61
CA LYS A 19 -23.70 1.55 5.45
C LYS A 19 -25.04 2.05 5.97
N ASP A 20 -25.04 3.24 6.56
CA ASP A 20 -26.26 3.94 6.92
C ASP A 20 -26.96 4.43 5.65
N THR A 21 -27.84 3.58 5.11
CA THR A 21 -28.98 4.02 4.31
C THR A 21 -29.98 4.70 5.23
N SER A 22 -29.67 5.95 5.63
CA SER A 22 -30.65 6.87 6.21
C SER A 22 -30.94 7.99 5.22
N HIS A 23 -32.23 8.16 4.95
CA HIS A 23 -32.80 8.96 3.89
C HIS A 23 -33.03 10.40 4.37
N ASP A 24 -31.99 11.15 4.70
CA ASP A 24 -32.10 12.58 5.03
C ASP A 24 -30.85 13.35 4.59
N GLY A 25 -31.02 14.22 3.57
CA GLY A 25 -30.10 15.31 3.23
C GLY A 25 -28.61 14.99 3.25
N ALA A 26 -28.16 13.96 2.54
CA ALA A 26 -26.76 13.55 2.52
C ALA A 26 -25.84 14.73 2.11
N PRO A 27 -24.78 15.04 2.89
CA PRO A 27 -23.74 15.93 2.43
C PRO A 27 -23.18 15.32 1.14
N THR A 28 -23.31 16.03 0.02
CA THR A 28 -22.68 15.63 -1.24
C THR A 28 -21.21 15.35 -0.94
N ALA A 29 -20.81 14.08 -0.95
CA ALA A 29 -19.43 13.69 -0.65
C ALA A 29 -18.53 14.49 -1.58
N SER A 30 -17.78 15.44 -1.00
CA SER A 30 -17.00 16.39 -1.78
C SER A 30 -15.96 15.61 -2.56
N VAL A 31 -15.88 15.88 -3.86
CA VAL A 31 -14.88 15.25 -4.73
C VAL A 31 -13.50 15.58 -4.15
N PRO A 32 -12.62 14.58 -3.91
CA PRO A 32 -11.33 14.85 -3.32
C PRO A 32 -10.53 15.82 -4.17
N ASP A 33 -10.09 16.92 -3.57
CA ASP A 33 -9.27 17.93 -4.24
C ASP A 33 -8.02 17.27 -4.84
N LYS A 34 -7.81 17.46 -6.14
CA LYS A 34 -6.65 16.91 -6.87
C LYS A 34 -5.37 17.67 -6.58
N SER A 35 -5.44 18.92 -6.09
CA SER A 35 -4.27 19.74 -5.76
C SER A 35 -3.38 19.06 -4.71
N ARG A 36 -3.97 18.23 -3.84
CA ARG A 36 -3.26 17.46 -2.82
C ARG A 36 -2.25 16.45 -3.38
N LEU A 37 -2.41 16.03 -4.65
CA LEU A 37 -1.62 14.96 -5.30
C LEU A 37 -0.26 15.45 -5.80
N THR A 38 0.59 15.80 -4.83
CA THR A 38 1.95 16.30 -5.01
C THR A 38 3.00 15.21 -4.82
N ASP A 39 4.25 15.49 -5.19
CA ASP A 39 5.36 14.58 -4.90
C ASP A 39 5.54 14.35 -3.40
N LYS A 40 5.38 15.40 -2.58
CA LYS A 40 5.38 15.32 -1.12
C LYS A 40 4.28 14.39 -0.59
N TRP A 41 3.09 14.47 -1.16
CA TRP A 41 1.99 13.55 -0.83
C TRP A 41 2.37 12.10 -1.14
N SER A 42 2.94 11.85 -2.33
CA SER A 42 3.33 10.48 -2.73
C SER A 42 4.41 9.91 -1.84
N PHE A 43 5.33 10.74 -1.35
CA PHE A 43 6.38 10.34 -0.43
C PHE A 43 5.80 9.91 0.93
N HIS A 44 4.88 10.71 1.51
CA HIS A 44 4.23 10.34 2.77
C HIS A 44 3.36 9.08 2.62
N ARG A 45 2.54 9.00 1.57
CA ARG A 45 1.63 7.86 1.37
C ARG A 45 2.35 6.58 1.00
N LEU A 46 3.58 6.65 0.48
CA LEU A 46 4.39 5.47 0.22
C LEU A 46 4.69 4.68 1.51
N HIS A 47 4.93 5.37 2.63
CA HIS A 47 5.13 4.72 3.92
C HIS A 47 3.88 3.95 4.36
N ASP A 48 2.70 4.58 4.24
CA ASP A 48 1.42 3.95 4.56
C ASP A 48 1.12 2.76 3.65
N PHE A 49 1.48 2.87 2.36
CA PHE A 49 1.43 1.77 1.41
C PHE A 49 2.27 0.59 1.87
N PHE A 50 3.52 0.81 2.28
CA PHE A 50 4.34 -0.27 2.80
C PHE A 50 3.71 -0.87 4.06
N GLY A 51 3.27 -0.05 5.01
CA GLY A 51 2.59 -0.54 6.22
C GLY A 51 1.39 -1.44 5.90
N GLN A 52 0.48 -0.98 5.03
CA GLN A 52 -0.70 -1.77 4.63
C GLN A 52 -0.34 -3.03 3.85
N TYR A 53 0.59 -2.92 2.90
CA TYR A 53 1.09 -4.07 2.16
C TYR A 53 1.70 -5.12 3.10
N HIS A 54 2.45 -4.68 4.14
CA HIS A 54 2.97 -5.56 5.18
C HIS A 54 1.87 -6.35 5.87
N CYS A 55 0.87 -5.63 6.39
CA CYS A 55 -0.24 -6.22 7.14
C CYS A 55 -0.92 -7.32 6.32
N ILE A 56 -1.12 -7.07 5.03
CA ILE A 56 -1.70 -8.04 4.10
C ILE A 56 -0.79 -9.27 3.93
N ILE A 57 0.50 -9.09 3.64
CA ILE A 57 1.41 -10.25 3.39
C ILE A 57 1.66 -11.10 4.64
N VAL A 58 1.59 -10.52 5.84
CA VAL A 58 1.68 -11.27 7.11
C VAL A 58 0.33 -11.84 7.57
N LYS A 59 -0.71 -11.73 6.73
CA LYS A 59 -2.07 -12.23 6.98
C LYS A 59 -2.77 -11.60 8.20
N VAL A 60 -2.37 -10.39 8.57
CA VAL A 60 -3.07 -9.57 9.58
C VAL A 60 -4.15 -8.70 8.92
N GLY A 61 -3.94 -8.30 7.66
CA GLY A 61 -4.92 -7.64 6.82
C GLY A 61 -5.48 -8.57 5.74
N ILE A 62 -6.72 -8.28 5.31
CA ILE A 62 -7.35 -8.94 4.15
C ILE A 62 -7.09 -8.04 2.94
N PRO A 63 -6.55 -8.56 1.82
CA PRO A 63 -6.45 -7.76 0.60
C PRO A 63 -7.84 -7.55 0.00
N MET A 64 -8.03 -6.40 -0.66
CA MET A 64 -9.18 -6.19 -1.53
C MET A 64 -9.19 -7.23 -2.65
N GLU A 65 -10.37 -7.78 -2.95
CA GLU A 65 -10.55 -8.72 -4.05
C GLU A 65 -10.32 -8.06 -5.41
N SER A 66 -9.96 -8.87 -6.41
CA SER A 66 -9.61 -8.33 -7.74
C SER A 66 -10.76 -7.63 -8.44
N ASP A 67 -11.97 -8.17 -8.34
CA ASP A 67 -13.16 -7.55 -8.95
C ASP A 67 -13.49 -6.22 -8.26
N GLU A 68 -13.38 -6.14 -6.93
CA GLU A 68 -13.58 -4.88 -6.20
C GLU A 68 -12.52 -3.83 -6.57
N MET A 69 -11.26 -4.23 -6.75
CA MET A 69 -10.24 -3.31 -7.24
C MET A 69 -10.58 -2.80 -8.64
N VAL A 70 -11.00 -3.68 -9.56
CA VAL A 70 -11.41 -3.30 -10.92
C VAL A 70 -12.58 -2.32 -10.89
N ASP A 71 -13.56 -2.51 -10.01
CA ASP A 71 -14.68 -1.60 -9.86
C ASP A 71 -14.25 -0.23 -9.34
N ARG A 72 -13.30 -0.18 -8.40
CA ARG A 72 -12.85 1.08 -7.78
C ARG A 72 -11.92 1.92 -8.64
N ILE A 73 -10.99 1.31 -9.37
CA ILE A 73 -10.01 2.06 -10.18
C ILE A 73 -10.22 1.91 -11.69
N GLY A 74 -11.11 1.00 -12.11
CA GLY A 74 -11.35 0.69 -13.51
C GLY A 74 -10.32 -0.26 -14.09
N LYS A 75 -10.79 -1.12 -15.01
CA LYS A 75 -9.98 -2.14 -15.71
C LYS A 75 -8.66 -1.61 -16.27
N LYS A 76 -8.66 -0.42 -16.88
CA LYS A 76 -7.45 0.16 -17.49
C LYS A 76 -6.35 0.46 -16.46
N LEU A 77 -6.72 1.00 -15.29
CA LEU A 77 -5.75 1.25 -14.23
C LEU A 77 -5.31 -0.05 -13.56
N TYR A 78 -6.24 -0.99 -13.36
CA TYR A 78 -5.91 -2.31 -12.84
C TYR A 78 -4.84 -3.02 -13.68
N GLU A 79 -5.05 -3.12 -15.00
CA GLU A 79 -4.08 -3.72 -15.92
C GLU A 79 -2.72 -2.99 -15.87
N LYS A 80 -2.75 -1.65 -15.86
CA LYS A 80 -1.53 -0.85 -15.75
C LYS A 80 -0.78 -1.12 -14.44
N GLY A 81 -1.52 -1.31 -13.37
CA GLY A 81 -0.97 -1.61 -12.07
C GLY A 81 -0.30 -2.98 -12.02
N LYS A 82 -0.84 -4.00 -12.71
CA LYS A 82 -0.15 -5.30 -12.86
C LYS A 82 1.19 -5.17 -13.56
N GLU A 83 1.26 -4.37 -14.63
CA GLU A 83 2.53 -4.08 -15.32
C GLU A 83 3.54 -3.40 -14.38
N VAL A 84 3.08 -2.45 -13.56
CA VAL A 84 3.91 -1.78 -12.55
C VAL A 84 4.41 -2.78 -11.51
N CYS A 85 3.55 -3.68 -11.02
CA CYS A 85 3.94 -4.73 -10.07
C CYS A 85 5.02 -5.62 -10.67
N LYS A 86 4.84 -6.10 -11.91
CA LYS A 86 5.85 -6.90 -12.63
C LYS A 86 7.19 -6.17 -12.73
N LYS A 87 7.16 -4.90 -13.13
CA LYS A 87 8.37 -4.07 -13.22
C LYS A 87 9.06 -3.88 -11.86
N VAL A 88 8.28 -3.68 -10.80
CA VAL A 88 8.83 -3.57 -9.43
C VAL A 88 9.50 -4.87 -9.02
N VAL A 89 8.87 -6.02 -9.29
CA VAL A 89 9.45 -7.36 -9.03
C VAL A 89 10.73 -7.57 -9.84
N GLU A 90 10.76 -7.20 -11.11
CA GLU A 90 11.96 -7.29 -11.95
C GLU A 90 13.09 -6.43 -11.40
N ILE A 91 12.82 -5.16 -11.06
CA ILE A 91 13.80 -4.24 -10.46
C ILE A 91 14.32 -4.80 -9.14
N ALA A 92 13.41 -5.34 -8.34
CA ALA A 92 13.71 -5.93 -7.04
C ALA A 92 14.66 -7.14 -7.21
N ASN A 93 14.35 -8.05 -8.13
CA ASN A 93 15.07 -9.31 -8.32
C ASN A 93 16.41 -9.20 -9.09
N VAL A 94 16.90 -8.01 -9.46
CA VAL A 94 18.19 -7.88 -10.17
C VAL A 94 19.36 -8.35 -9.30
N VAL A 95 20.12 -9.30 -9.85
CA VAL A 95 21.09 -10.24 -9.24
C VAL A 95 22.29 -9.60 -8.49
N ASN A 96 22.48 -8.28 -8.49
CA ASN A 96 23.62 -7.63 -7.81
C ASN A 96 23.30 -7.09 -6.40
N GLY A 97 22.46 -7.81 -5.64
CA GLY A 97 22.52 -7.82 -4.17
C GLY A 97 21.95 -6.62 -3.40
N THR A 98 21.34 -5.62 -4.04
CA THR A 98 20.90 -4.40 -3.30
C THR A 98 19.45 -3.97 -3.50
N ARG A 99 18.70 -4.49 -4.48
CA ARG A 99 17.40 -3.90 -4.81
C ARG A 99 16.26 -4.52 -4.03
N ARG A 100 16.14 -4.15 -2.76
CA ARG A 100 14.98 -4.48 -1.93
C ARG A 100 13.75 -3.67 -2.35
N LEU A 101 12.56 -4.17 -2.03
CA LEU A 101 11.35 -3.34 -2.02
C LEU A 101 11.57 -2.19 -1.03
N GLY A 102 11.28 -0.94 -1.44
CA GLY A 102 11.64 0.26 -0.67
C GLY A 102 12.99 0.87 -1.07
N SER A 103 13.73 0.27 -1.99
CA SER A 103 14.86 0.96 -2.64
C SER A 103 14.36 2.04 -3.60
N PRO A 104 15.12 3.13 -3.85
CA PRO A 104 14.72 4.21 -4.76
C PRO A 104 14.23 3.71 -6.14
N GLY A 105 14.84 2.65 -6.67
CA GLY A 105 14.44 2.04 -7.95
C GLY A 105 13.03 1.43 -7.93
N THR A 106 12.60 0.88 -6.79
CA THR A 106 11.24 0.33 -6.61
C THR A 106 10.23 1.38 -6.17
N GLU A 107 10.64 2.37 -5.38
CA GLU A 107 9.73 3.40 -4.89
C GLU A 107 9.19 4.33 -5.99
N VAL A 108 10.03 4.70 -6.95
CA VAL A 108 9.66 5.63 -8.03
C VAL A 108 8.46 5.12 -8.85
N PRO A 109 8.45 3.88 -9.38
CA PRO A 109 7.29 3.38 -10.10
C PRO A 109 6.05 3.25 -9.22
N ILE A 110 6.19 2.90 -7.93
CA ILE A 110 5.07 2.85 -6.97
C ILE A 110 4.45 4.24 -6.79
N LYS A 111 5.26 5.24 -6.40
CA LYS A 111 4.81 6.63 -6.19
C LYS A 111 4.12 7.20 -7.43
N LYS A 112 4.71 7.00 -8.61
CA LYS A 112 4.11 7.45 -9.89
C LYS A 112 2.75 6.80 -10.14
N PHE A 113 2.61 5.52 -9.83
CA PHE A 113 1.34 4.83 -10.02
C PHE A 113 0.28 5.26 -8.99
N MET A 114 0.65 5.46 -7.71
CA MET A 114 -0.25 6.02 -6.69
C MET A 114 -0.81 7.39 -7.11
N LEU A 115 0.07 8.28 -7.60
CA LEU A 115 -0.35 9.59 -8.13
C LEU A 115 -1.29 9.44 -9.33
N MET A 116 -1.01 8.49 -10.24
CA MET A 116 -1.88 8.22 -11.38
C MET A 116 -3.28 7.77 -10.95
N VAL A 117 -3.36 6.85 -9.99
CA VAL A 117 -4.65 6.38 -9.42
C VAL A 117 -5.40 7.55 -8.78
N GLY A 118 -4.74 8.34 -7.93
CA GLY A 118 -5.38 9.50 -7.29
C GLY A 118 -5.88 10.55 -8.28
N ARG A 119 -5.15 10.78 -9.38
CA ARG A 119 -5.52 11.76 -10.42
C ARG A 119 -6.70 11.29 -11.26
N LYS A 120 -6.85 9.98 -11.47
CA LYS A 120 -7.84 9.40 -12.39
C LYS A 120 -9.07 8.81 -11.71
N THR A 121 -9.11 8.76 -10.39
CA THR A 121 -10.21 8.19 -9.60
C THR A 121 -10.67 9.18 -8.53
N ASN A 122 -11.88 9.03 -8.00
CA ASN A 122 -12.36 9.86 -6.87
C ASN A 122 -12.06 9.24 -5.50
N LEU A 123 -11.06 8.37 -5.43
CA LEU A 123 -10.65 7.75 -4.18
C LEU A 123 -9.96 8.77 -3.26
N ASN A 124 -10.25 8.67 -1.97
CA ASN A 124 -9.50 9.37 -0.93
C ASN A 124 -8.15 8.67 -0.69
N ASP A 125 -7.32 9.27 0.16
CA ASP A 125 -5.96 8.80 0.41
C ASP A 125 -5.90 7.38 0.96
N ALA A 126 -6.75 7.05 1.92
CA ALA A 126 -6.80 5.73 2.53
C ALA A 126 -7.17 4.66 1.50
N TRP A 127 -8.17 4.92 0.65
CA TRP A 127 -8.58 4.00 -0.41
C TRP A 127 -7.50 3.83 -1.48
N ILE A 128 -6.78 4.90 -1.86
CA ILE A 128 -5.67 4.78 -2.81
C ILE A 128 -4.60 3.86 -2.22
N VAL A 129 -4.19 4.09 -0.97
CA VAL A 129 -3.19 3.27 -0.28
C VAL A 129 -3.63 1.80 -0.22
N TYR A 130 -4.88 1.54 0.18
CA TYR A 130 -5.39 0.19 0.36
C TYR A 130 -5.54 -0.58 -0.96
N VAL A 131 -6.07 0.05 -2.01
CA VAL A 131 -6.15 -0.58 -3.35
C VAL A 131 -4.75 -0.89 -3.88
N MET A 132 -3.81 0.04 -3.70
CA MET A 132 -2.43 -0.16 -4.14
C MET A 132 -1.77 -1.32 -3.40
N ALA A 133 -1.91 -1.39 -2.06
CA ALA A 133 -1.37 -2.46 -1.25
C ALA A 133 -1.97 -3.82 -1.62
N SER A 134 -3.29 -3.88 -1.81
CA SER A 134 -4.00 -5.10 -2.21
C SER A 134 -3.53 -5.58 -3.59
N LEU A 135 -3.44 -4.68 -4.57
CA LEU A 135 -2.96 -5.01 -5.90
C LEU A 135 -1.54 -5.58 -5.85
N PHE A 136 -0.64 -4.92 -5.13
CA PHE A 136 0.73 -5.40 -5.00
C PHE A 136 0.77 -6.76 -4.31
N SER A 137 -0.04 -6.99 -3.29
CA SER A 137 -0.11 -8.29 -2.62
C SER A 137 -0.52 -9.39 -3.59
N HIS A 138 -1.63 -9.21 -4.31
CA HIS A 138 -2.09 -10.18 -5.31
C HIS A 138 -1.02 -10.50 -6.36
N GLN A 139 -0.32 -9.47 -6.85
CA GLN A 139 0.62 -9.63 -7.97
C GLN A 139 2.02 -10.08 -7.57
N THR A 140 2.42 -9.92 -6.30
CA THR A 140 3.83 -10.12 -5.91
C THR A 140 4.05 -11.18 -4.82
N THR A 141 2.99 -11.71 -4.20
CA THR A 141 3.10 -12.71 -3.11
C THR A 141 3.85 -13.98 -3.53
N ILE A 142 3.77 -14.39 -4.79
CA ILE A 142 4.48 -15.58 -5.30
C ILE A 142 5.92 -15.24 -5.71
N SER A 143 6.17 -14.01 -6.15
CA SER A 143 7.39 -13.61 -6.85
C SER A 143 8.40 -12.87 -5.98
N LEU A 144 8.01 -12.46 -4.76
CA LEU A 144 8.87 -11.82 -3.77
C LEU A 144 8.99 -12.71 -2.52
N PRO A 145 10.19 -13.24 -2.19
CA PRO A 145 10.40 -13.99 -0.97
C PRO A 145 10.03 -13.18 0.28
N LYS A 146 9.42 -13.83 1.29
CA LYS A 146 9.04 -13.19 2.59
C LYS A 146 10.21 -12.47 3.29
N VAL A 147 11.44 -12.88 3.01
CA VAL A 147 12.68 -12.43 3.66
C VAL A 147 13.10 -11.00 3.29
N TRP A 148 12.42 -10.37 2.33
CA TRP A 148 12.82 -9.07 1.78
C TRP A 148 12.55 -7.89 2.72
N TRP A 149 11.85 -8.15 3.81
CA TRP A 149 11.45 -7.19 4.83
C TRP A 149 12.32 -7.21 6.08
N CYS A 150 13.26 -8.16 6.22
CA CYS A 150 14.01 -8.42 7.46
C CYS A 150 15.02 -7.33 7.87
N ASN A 151 14.91 -6.07 7.43
CA ASN A 151 15.78 -4.99 7.92
C ASN A 151 15.05 -3.65 8.14
N LEU A 152 13.76 -3.64 8.47
CA LEU A 152 13.18 -2.52 9.21
C LEU A 152 13.49 -2.70 10.71
N GLY A 153 14.78 -2.55 11.07
CA GLY A 153 15.27 -2.63 12.45
C GLY A 153 16.16 -3.84 12.72
N GLY A 154 17.47 -3.62 12.83
CA GLY A 154 18.41 -4.68 13.22
C GLY A 154 19.89 -4.34 13.01
N SER A 155 20.48 -3.71 14.02
CA SER A 155 21.91 -3.66 14.33
C SER A 155 22.82 -2.78 13.47
N SER A 156 23.03 -1.55 13.95
CA SER A 156 24.31 -0.87 13.82
C SER A 156 25.37 -1.80 14.41
N GLY A 157 26.19 -2.40 13.55
CA GLY A 157 27.40 -3.09 13.96
C GLY A 157 28.28 -2.09 14.69
N SER A 158 28.24 -2.13 16.03
CA SER A 158 29.21 -1.46 16.86
C SER A 158 30.48 -2.30 16.80
N ASN A 159 31.55 -1.67 16.31
CA ASN A 159 32.87 -2.26 16.18
C ASN A 159 33.42 -2.64 17.56
N GLN A 160 34.02 -3.83 17.65
CA GLN A 160 35.09 -4.12 18.60
C GLN A 160 36.30 -4.64 17.82
#